data_AF-A0AAJ1QR32-F1
#
_entry.id   AF-A0AAJ1QR32-F1
#
_cell.length_a   1.000
_cell.length_b   1.000
_cell.length_c   1.000
_cell.angle_alpha   90.00
_cell.angle_beta   90.00
_cell.angle_gamma   90.00
#
_symmetry.space_group_name_H-M   'P 1'
#
loop_
_entity.id
_entity.type
_entity.pdbx_description
1 polymer ?
#
loop_
_entity_poly.entity_id
_entity_poly.type
_entity_poly.pdbx_seq_one_letter_code
_entity_poly.pdbx_strand_id
1 'polypeptide(L)'
;MHILHLSDIHAQINNYQTRRMRNKIKEKISELSRYKPYNYVILSGDITHQGQEYSETHTSFLHDILDAANLSISNLILLPGNHDLIRNTNRTELIEKIYNDNSPSDNLDEILDQENNKSILFSAFKNFSQFYLDLKKETYLIDDVHTVLDLDKCYLISINTCLIANQAGEEGKLLIGKSKLLDCLEKLPSKKDKPIIAVGHHTLDCLEAQEKRAILSLFDDYKIDLYLSGHVHSASYNYEANNYNSLLTLVCSGVHFDGYTIGGFVDIEIFENQFHITQYHWNSQQEYWTRNNSLGRRMIEGTLIHDFEIAKNKRSEEEYNVEILKAQLFDLLNENERIFKQYGPKSIIANQKPYSELAYVWKEKVNSIILPNNDKVLLLLEENIELMPLKNRHILNTYKNHVEGFKNNQLGDFKSQDVPLFPTEIYTIFD
;
A
#
# COMPACT_ATOMS: atom_id res chain seq x y z
N MET A 1 3.63 5.55 -0.09
CA MET A 1 2.65 6.00 -1.10
C MET A 1 1.68 6.92 -0.39
N HIS A 2 1.14 7.93 -1.05
CA HIS A 2 0.22 8.89 -0.46
C HIS A 2 -0.99 9.07 -1.37
N ILE A 3 -2.19 8.89 -0.84
CA ILE A 3 -3.45 8.86 -1.59
C ILE A 3 -4.40 9.90 -1.00
N LEU A 4 -4.96 10.73 -1.87
CA LEU A 4 -6.10 11.59 -1.55
C LEU A 4 -7.38 10.86 -1.94
N HIS A 5 -8.34 10.73 -1.03
CA HIS A 5 -9.66 10.15 -1.32
C HIS A 5 -10.76 11.20 -1.11
N LEU A 6 -11.56 11.39 -2.16
CA LEU A 6 -12.73 12.27 -2.23
C LEU A 6 -13.97 11.44 -2.56
N SER A 7 -15.14 11.94 -2.18
CA SER A 7 -16.44 11.38 -2.57
C SER A 7 -17.50 12.47 -2.66
N ASP A 8 -18.64 12.16 -3.27
CA ASP A 8 -19.88 12.95 -3.20
C ASP A 8 -19.66 14.45 -3.47
N ILE A 9 -19.13 14.74 -4.66
CA ILE A 9 -18.88 16.12 -5.10
C ILE A 9 -20.20 16.86 -5.11
N HIS A 10 -21.24 16.32 -5.75
CA HIS A 10 -22.53 17.00 -5.97
C HIS A 10 -22.34 18.46 -6.42
N ALA A 11 -21.79 18.64 -7.63
CA ALA A 11 -21.40 19.97 -8.10
C ALA A 11 -22.56 20.98 -8.14
N GLN A 12 -23.81 20.52 -8.26
CA GLN A 12 -25.03 21.31 -8.21
C GLN A 12 -25.22 22.08 -6.89
N ILE A 13 -24.64 21.60 -5.79
CA ILE A 13 -24.70 22.28 -4.49
C ILE A 13 -23.67 23.41 -4.50
N ASN A 14 -24.12 24.63 -4.73
CA ASN A 14 -23.26 25.79 -4.97
C ASN A 14 -23.54 26.99 -4.03
N ASN A 15 -23.91 26.71 -2.78
CA ASN A 15 -24.10 27.75 -1.78
C ASN A 15 -22.77 28.38 -1.32
N TYR A 16 -22.86 29.44 -0.52
CA TYR A 16 -21.69 30.18 -0.02
C TYR A 16 -20.65 29.28 0.68
N GLN A 17 -21.11 28.40 1.58
CA GLN A 17 -20.24 27.50 2.33
C GLN A 17 -19.54 26.51 1.41
N THR A 18 -20.26 25.82 0.52
CA THR A 18 -19.67 24.88 -0.43
C THR A 18 -18.64 25.55 -1.33
N ARG A 19 -18.95 26.75 -1.87
CA ARG A 19 -18.01 27.49 -2.73
C ARG A 19 -16.71 27.83 -1.99
N ARG A 20 -16.83 28.37 -0.78
CA ARG A 20 -15.68 28.76 0.02
C ARG A 20 -14.84 27.56 0.43
N MET A 21 -15.50 26.48 0.83
CA MET A 21 -14.87 25.21 1.18
C MET A 21 -14.09 24.60 0.00
N ARG A 22 -14.71 24.48 -1.18
CA ARG A 22 -14.07 23.97 -2.41
C ARG A 22 -12.93 24.87 -2.90
N ASN A 23 -13.00 26.18 -2.70
CA ASN A 23 -11.86 27.04 -3.01
C ASN A 23 -10.68 26.77 -2.07
N LYS A 24 -10.95 26.61 -0.77
CA LYS A 24 -9.92 26.37 0.25
C LYS A 24 -9.37 24.94 0.27
N ILE A 25 -10.06 23.98 -0.32
CA ILE A 25 -9.55 22.59 -0.37
C ILE A 25 -8.27 22.52 -1.19
N LYS A 26 -8.16 23.32 -2.26
CA LYS A 26 -6.95 23.43 -3.10
C LYS A 26 -5.75 23.92 -2.30
N GLU A 27 -5.97 24.96 -1.47
CA GLU A 27 -4.94 25.49 -0.57
C GLU A 27 -4.47 24.40 0.40
N LYS A 28 -5.40 23.66 1.01
CA LYS A 28 -5.08 22.59 1.95
C LYS A 28 -4.37 21.41 1.30
N ILE A 29 -4.83 20.94 0.14
CA ILE A 29 -4.19 19.86 -0.62
C ILE A 29 -2.78 20.28 -1.04
N SER A 30 -2.60 21.52 -1.51
CA SER A 30 -1.27 22.04 -1.87
C SER A 30 -0.33 22.12 -0.66
N GLU A 31 -0.84 22.54 0.50
CA GLU A 31 -0.10 22.51 1.77
C GLU A 31 0.36 21.08 2.10
N LEU A 32 -0.54 20.10 2.09
CA LEU A 32 -0.21 18.70 2.39
C LEU A 32 0.77 18.10 1.38
N SER A 33 0.56 18.34 0.08
CA SER A 33 1.41 17.84 -1.00
C SER A 33 2.85 18.38 -0.92
N ARG A 34 3.06 19.60 -0.40
CA ARG A 34 4.41 20.15 -0.18
C ARG A 34 5.20 19.40 0.89
N TYR A 35 4.52 18.91 1.93
CA TYR A 35 5.18 18.12 2.98
C TYR A 35 5.41 16.68 2.52
N LYS A 36 4.39 16.07 1.90
CA LYS A 36 4.46 14.71 1.34
C LYS A 36 3.66 14.66 0.03
N PRO A 37 4.32 14.50 -1.12
CA PRO A 37 3.63 14.48 -2.42
C PRO A 37 2.60 13.35 -2.51
N TYR A 38 1.43 13.67 -3.05
CA TYR A 38 0.44 12.65 -3.40
C TYR A 38 0.92 11.81 -4.59
N ASN A 39 0.46 10.57 -4.67
CA ASN A 39 0.67 9.67 -5.80
C ASN A 39 -0.61 9.47 -6.61
N TYR A 40 -1.76 9.43 -5.94
CA TYR A 40 -3.07 9.18 -6.55
C TYR A 40 -4.16 10.03 -5.90
N VAL A 41 -5.19 10.34 -6.70
CA VAL A 41 -6.48 10.84 -6.22
C VAL A 41 -7.52 9.77 -6.53
N ILE A 42 -8.26 9.32 -5.54
CA ILE A 42 -9.42 8.43 -5.69
C ILE A 42 -10.67 9.28 -5.51
N LEU A 43 -11.60 9.19 -6.46
CA LEU A 43 -12.93 9.75 -6.35
C LEU A 43 -13.98 8.64 -6.44
N SER A 44 -14.65 8.36 -5.32
CA SER A 44 -15.60 7.26 -5.16
C SER A 44 -17.04 7.64 -5.51
N GLY A 45 -17.26 8.42 -6.57
CA GLY A 45 -18.59 8.66 -7.13
C GLY A 45 -19.30 9.93 -6.68
N ASP A 46 -20.56 10.03 -7.13
CA ASP A 46 -21.49 11.14 -6.92
C ASP A 46 -20.92 12.48 -7.36
N ILE A 47 -20.47 12.46 -8.62
CA ILE A 47 -19.89 13.59 -9.32
C ILE A 47 -21.00 14.57 -9.70
N THR A 48 -22.07 14.04 -10.29
CA THR A 48 -23.21 14.81 -10.80
C THR A 48 -24.51 14.49 -10.05
N HIS A 49 -25.63 15.01 -10.55
CA HIS A 49 -26.98 14.73 -10.06
C HIS A 49 -27.78 13.96 -11.12
N GLN A 50 -28.08 12.69 -10.84
CA GLN A 50 -28.86 11.78 -11.69
C GLN A 50 -28.30 11.58 -13.11
N GLY A 51 -26.97 11.63 -13.27
CA GLY A 51 -26.29 11.40 -14.54
C GLY A 51 -26.61 12.43 -15.63
N GLN A 52 -27.28 13.55 -15.28
CA GLN A 52 -27.88 14.45 -16.27
C GLN A 52 -26.82 15.21 -17.08
N GLU A 53 -25.91 15.95 -16.44
CA GLU A 53 -24.84 16.67 -17.15
C GLU A 53 -23.52 16.64 -16.38
N TYR A 54 -22.46 16.29 -17.11
CA TYR A 54 -21.07 16.51 -16.71
C TYR A 54 -20.59 17.82 -17.35
N SER A 55 -20.82 18.92 -16.66
CA SER A 55 -20.41 20.26 -17.10
C SER A 55 -18.90 20.50 -16.95
N GLU A 56 -18.39 21.54 -17.62
CA GLU A 56 -17.01 22.03 -17.47
C GLU A 56 -16.64 22.30 -16.00
N THR A 57 -17.60 22.67 -15.15
CA THR A 57 -17.36 22.89 -13.71
C THR A 57 -16.85 21.63 -13.02
N HIS A 58 -17.34 20.44 -13.39
CA HIS A 58 -16.86 19.17 -12.83
C HIS A 58 -15.41 18.93 -13.26
N THR A 59 -15.14 19.04 -14.56
CA THR A 59 -13.81 18.85 -15.14
C THR A 59 -12.80 19.84 -14.56
N SER A 60 -13.13 21.13 -14.49
CA SER A 60 -12.28 22.16 -13.89
C SER A 60 -12.00 21.88 -12.42
N PHE A 61 -13.00 21.46 -11.63
CA PHE A 61 -12.79 21.11 -10.24
C PHE A 61 -11.82 19.94 -10.08
N LEU A 62 -11.93 18.89 -10.91
CA LEU A 62 -10.99 17.77 -10.86
C LEU A 62 -9.58 18.18 -11.27
N HIS A 63 -9.43 18.99 -12.31
CA HIS A 63 -8.12 19.54 -12.70
C HIS A 63 -7.52 20.41 -11.60
N ASP A 64 -8.32 21.27 -10.97
CA ASP A 64 -7.88 22.11 -9.85
C ASP A 64 -7.35 21.27 -8.66
N ILE A 65 -7.99 20.14 -8.37
CA ILE A 65 -7.55 19.21 -7.32
C ILE A 65 -6.23 18.54 -7.72
N LEU A 66 -6.11 18.07 -8.96
CA LEU A 66 -4.89 17.45 -9.47
C LEU A 66 -3.71 18.42 -9.49
N ASP A 67 -3.94 19.65 -9.95
CA ASP A 67 -2.95 20.73 -9.96
C ASP A 67 -2.49 21.06 -8.53
N ALA A 68 -3.43 21.17 -7.57
CA ALA A 68 -3.10 21.39 -6.17
C ALA A 68 -2.29 20.22 -5.58
N ALA A 69 -2.57 18.98 -6.00
CA ALA A 69 -1.84 17.79 -5.60
C ALA A 69 -0.51 17.60 -6.36
N ASN A 70 -0.24 18.40 -7.40
CA ASN A 70 0.87 18.25 -8.34
C ASN A 70 0.86 16.88 -9.06
N LEU A 71 -0.33 16.49 -9.55
CA LEU A 71 -0.60 15.23 -10.22
C LEU A 71 -1.16 15.45 -11.62
N SER A 72 -1.06 14.42 -12.46
CA SER A 72 -1.64 14.42 -13.80
C SER A 72 -2.93 13.60 -13.84
N ILE A 73 -3.65 13.67 -14.95
CA ILE A 73 -4.94 12.96 -15.11
C ILE A 73 -4.81 11.43 -15.05
N SER A 74 -3.63 10.86 -15.31
CA SER A 74 -3.38 9.42 -15.16
C SER A 74 -3.35 8.97 -13.70
N ASN A 75 -3.10 9.88 -12.75
CA ASN A 75 -3.09 9.62 -11.32
C ASN A 75 -4.50 9.67 -10.69
N LEU A 76 -5.52 10.06 -11.46
CA LEU A 76 -6.91 10.10 -11.01
C LEU A 76 -7.59 8.75 -11.25
N ILE A 77 -8.16 8.18 -10.19
CA ILE A 77 -8.95 6.95 -10.21
C ILE A 77 -10.41 7.34 -9.94
N LEU A 78 -11.31 6.98 -10.85
CA LEU A 78 -12.71 7.37 -10.83
C LEU A 78 -13.62 6.15 -10.73
N LEU A 79 -14.55 6.21 -9.78
CA LEU A 79 -15.67 5.28 -9.67
C LEU A 79 -16.99 6.06 -9.79
N PRO A 80 -18.05 5.44 -10.34
CA PRO A 80 -19.37 6.03 -10.37
C PRO A 80 -20.10 5.88 -9.03
N GLY A 81 -20.87 6.90 -8.67
CA GLY A 81 -21.88 6.83 -7.61
C GLY A 81 -23.28 6.57 -8.14
N ASN A 82 -24.26 6.44 -7.25
CA ASN A 82 -25.66 6.19 -7.64
C ASN A 82 -26.32 7.43 -8.27
N HIS A 83 -25.81 8.63 -8.01
CA HIS A 83 -26.22 9.85 -8.69
C HIS A 83 -25.54 10.05 -10.05
N ASP A 84 -24.58 9.22 -10.42
CA ASP A 84 -23.94 9.29 -11.75
C ASP A 84 -24.70 8.48 -12.83
N LEU A 85 -25.78 7.80 -12.42
CA LEU A 85 -26.56 6.87 -13.26
C LEU A 85 -27.76 7.52 -13.96
N ILE A 86 -27.99 7.16 -15.22
CA ILE A 86 -29.26 7.39 -15.93
C ILE A 86 -30.11 6.12 -15.90
N ARG A 87 -31.16 6.15 -15.09
CA ARG A 87 -32.09 5.02 -14.93
C ARG A 87 -33.10 5.02 -16.08
N ASN A 88 -33.47 3.82 -16.55
CA ASN A 88 -34.49 3.63 -17.58
C ASN A 88 -35.41 2.46 -17.23
N THR A 89 -36.53 2.36 -17.94
CA THR A 89 -37.57 1.36 -17.68
C THR A 89 -37.07 -0.07 -17.84
N ASN A 90 -36.35 -0.38 -18.93
CA ASN A 90 -35.84 -1.75 -19.17
C ASN A 90 -34.90 -2.23 -18.05
N ARG A 91 -34.03 -1.33 -17.57
CA ARG A 91 -33.16 -1.63 -16.42
C ARG A 91 -33.97 -1.83 -15.14
N THR A 92 -34.99 -1.01 -14.92
CA THR A 92 -35.87 -1.12 -13.75
C THR A 92 -36.59 -2.47 -13.73
N GLU A 93 -37.21 -2.87 -14.85
CA GLU A 93 -37.88 -4.16 -14.99
C GLU A 93 -36.93 -5.34 -14.77
N LEU A 94 -35.69 -5.25 -15.27
CA LEU A 94 -34.67 -6.28 -15.05
C LEU A 94 -34.26 -6.38 -13.57
N ILE A 95 -34.12 -5.25 -12.87
CA ILE A 95 -33.79 -5.21 -11.44
C ILE A 95 -34.97 -5.74 -10.59
N GLU A 96 -36.21 -5.41 -10.93
CA GLU A 96 -37.40 -5.99 -10.29
C GLU A 96 -37.44 -7.51 -10.49
N LYS A 97 -37.10 -7.99 -11.70
CA LYS A 97 -36.97 -9.44 -11.95
C LYS A 97 -35.89 -10.08 -11.08
N ILE A 98 -34.75 -9.40 -10.85
CA ILE A 98 -33.70 -9.88 -9.94
C ILE A 98 -34.26 -10.11 -8.55
N TYR A 99 -34.94 -9.10 -7.99
CA TYR A 99 -35.48 -9.14 -6.63
C TYR A 99 -36.70 -10.04 -6.43
N ASN A 100 -37.44 -10.35 -7.49
CA ASN A 100 -38.58 -11.26 -7.43
C ASN A 100 -38.17 -12.75 -7.40
N ASP A 101 -36.89 -13.06 -7.55
CA ASP A 101 -36.36 -14.42 -7.37
C ASP A 101 -36.22 -14.80 -5.90
N ASN A 102 -36.21 -16.10 -5.61
CA ASN A 102 -36.01 -16.61 -4.26
C ASN A 102 -34.57 -16.41 -3.74
N SER A 103 -33.60 -16.28 -4.66
CA SER A 103 -32.21 -15.92 -4.36
C SER A 103 -31.74 -14.78 -5.26
N PRO A 104 -32.08 -13.50 -4.93
CA PRO A 104 -31.74 -12.35 -5.75
C PRO A 104 -30.24 -12.22 -6.05
N SER A 105 -29.39 -12.58 -5.10
CA SER A 105 -27.92 -12.56 -5.24
C SER A 105 -27.43 -13.56 -6.30
N ASP A 106 -27.89 -14.81 -6.27
CA ASP A 106 -27.51 -15.82 -7.27
C ASP A 106 -28.11 -15.48 -8.66
N ASN A 107 -29.35 -15.01 -8.68
CA ASN A 107 -30.01 -14.59 -9.92
C ASN A 107 -29.28 -13.40 -10.59
N LEU A 108 -28.74 -12.46 -9.81
CA LEU A 108 -27.90 -11.39 -10.36
C LEU A 108 -26.65 -11.95 -11.06
N ASP A 109 -25.95 -12.90 -10.43
CA ASP A 109 -24.77 -13.54 -11.04
C ASP A 109 -25.13 -14.22 -12.38
N GLU A 110 -26.22 -14.99 -12.43
CA GLU A 110 -26.71 -15.62 -13.67
C GLU A 110 -27.10 -14.59 -14.75
N ILE A 111 -27.68 -13.46 -14.34
CA ILE A 111 -28.03 -12.37 -15.24
C ILE A 111 -26.79 -11.68 -15.82
N LEU A 112 -25.72 -11.55 -15.04
CA LEU A 112 -24.46 -10.93 -15.48
C LEU A 112 -23.68 -11.80 -16.48
N ASP A 113 -23.94 -13.11 -16.53
CA ASP A 113 -23.39 -14.02 -17.56
C ASP A 113 -24.07 -13.87 -18.93
N GLN A 114 -25.22 -13.19 -18.98
CA GLN A 114 -25.96 -12.95 -20.22
C GLN A 114 -25.66 -11.57 -20.77
N GLU A 115 -24.87 -11.50 -21.85
CA GLU A 115 -24.42 -10.26 -22.50
C GLU A 115 -25.53 -9.21 -22.73
N ASN A 116 -26.72 -9.64 -23.16
CA ASN A 116 -27.84 -8.72 -23.37
C ASN A 116 -28.35 -8.09 -22.05
N ASN A 117 -28.49 -8.87 -20.99
CA ASN A 117 -28.96 -8.35 -19.70
C ASN A 117 -27.88 -7.50 -19.02
N LYS A 118 -26.62 -7.94 -19.12
CA LYS A 118 -25.45 -7.18 -18.71
C LYS A 118 -25.46 -5.80 -19.37
N SER A 119 -25.63 -5.74 -20.69
CA SER A 119 -25.74 -4.47 -21.44
C SER A 119 -26.91 -3.59 -20.94
N ILE A 120 -28.06 -4.17 -20.59
CA ILE A 120 -29.19 -3.43 -20.01
C ILE A 120 -28.82 -2.79 -18.67
N LEU A 121 -28.16 -3.53 -17.75
CA LEU A 121 -27.72 -2.99 -16.46
C LEU A 121 -26.70 -1.85 -16.66
N PHE A 122 -25.72 -2.07 -17.54
CA PHE A 122 -24.65 -1.11 -17.81
C PHE A 122 -25.08 0.12 -18.61
N SER A 123 -26.23 0.06 -19.28
CA SER A 123 -26.78 1.21 -20.02
C SER A 123 -26.90 2.48 -19.15
N ALA A 124 -27.08 2.33 -17.84
CA ALA A 124 -27.20 3.44 -16.90
C ALA A 124 -25.90 4.23 -16.69
N PHE A 125 -24.74 3.65 -16.98
CA PHE A 125 -23.44 4.27 -16.80
C PHE A 125 -22.94 5.00 -18.04
N LYS A 126 -23.72 5.01 -19.14
CA LYS A 126 -23.28 5.57 -20.44
C LYS A 126 -22.73 7.00 -20.33
N ASN A 127 -23.39 7.87 -19.58
CA ASN A 127 -22.94 9.25 -19.41
C ASN A 127 -21.66 9.34 -18.57
N PHE A 128 -21.53 8.52 -17.53
CA PHE A 128 -20.29 8.41 -16.76
C PHE A 128 -19.13 7.91 -17.64
N SER A 129 -19.35 6.87 -18.44
CA SER A 129 -18.33 6.35 -19.37
C SER A 129 -17.91 7.38 -20.42
N GLN A 130 -18.85 8.16 -20.94
CA GLN A 130 -18.54 9.25 -21.86
C GLN A 130 -17.73 10.35 -21.18
N PHE A 131 -18.12 10.75 -19.96
CA PHE A 131 -17.35 11.71 -19.16
C PHE A 131 -15.94 11.21 -18.86
N TYR A 132 -15.78 9.94 -18.47
CA TYR A 132 -14.48 9.31 -18.25
C TYR A 132 -13.62 9.36 -19.51
N LEU A 133 -14.19 9.02 -20.68
CA LEU A 133 -13.50 9.11 -21.97
C LEU A 133 -13.08 10.54 -22.29
N ASP A 134 -13.95 11.52 -22.08
CA ASP A 134 -13.67 12.92 -22.37
C ASP A 134 -12.59 13.49 -21.45
N LEU A 135 -12.59 13.08 -20.18
CA LEU A 135 -11.65 13.54 -19.17
C LEU A 135 -10.28 12.86 -19.30
N LYS A 136 -10.24 11.52 -19.37
CA LYS A 136 -9.01 10.72 -19.33
C LYS A 136 -8.47 10.34 -20.70
N LYS A 137 -9.26 10.49 -21.77
CA LYS A 137 -8.94 10.01 -23.13
C LYS A 137 -8.73 8.49 -23.21
N GLU A 138 -9.38 7.77 -22.31
CA GLU A 138 -9.34 6.31 -22.16
C GLU A 138 -10.76 5.78 -22.07
N THR A 139 -11.02 4.57 -22.59
CA THR A 139 -12.33 3.93 -22.45
C THR A 139 -12.50 3.43 -21.01
N TYR A 140 -13.62 3.77 -20.38
CA TYR A 140 -13.98 3.17 -19.09
C TYR A 140 -14.29 1.68 -19.29
N LEU A 141 -13.67 0.81 -18.48
CA LEU A 141 -13.86 -0.65 -18.52
C LEU A 141 -15.21 -1.06 -17.94
N ILE A 142 -16.29 -0.57 -18.54
CA ILE A 142 -17.65 -0.77 -18.08
C ILE A 142 -18.07 -2.24 -18.08
N ASP A 143 -17.52 -3.04 -18.99
CA ASP A 143 -17.85 -4.46 -19.09
C ASP A 143 -17.22 -5.28 -17.96
N ASP A 144 -16.23 -4.73 -17.24
CA ASP A 144 -15.73 -5.31 -16.00
C ASP A 144 -16.58 -4.77 -14.84
N VAL A 145 -17.42 -5.62 -14.24
CA VAL A 145 -18.26 -5.25 -13.08
C VAL A 145 -17.39 -4.72 -11.93
N HIS A 146 -16.23 -5.33 -11.73
CA HIS A 146 -15.21 -4.93 -10.78
C HIS A 146 -13.84 -4.96 -11.44
N THR A 147 -12.94 -4.08 -11.03
CA THR A 147 -11.59 -3.99 -11.60
C THR A 147 -10.50 -4.06 -10.55
N VAL A 148 -9.35 -4.63 -10.93
CA VAL A 148 -8.12 -4.62 -10.13
C VAL A 148 -7.12 -3.70 -10.81
N LEU A 149 -6.53 -2.79 -10.05
CA LEU A 149 -5.43 -1.94 -10.47
C LEU A 149 -4.19 -2.31 -9.65
N ASP A 150 -3.11 -2.69 -10.33
CA ASP A 150 -1.79 -2.85 -9.72
C ASP A 150 -1.10 -1.48 -9.66
N LEU A 151 -1.10 -0.88 -8.46
CA LEU A 151 -0.40 0.37 -8.21
C LEU A 151 0.97 0.06 -7.58
N ASP A 152 1.86 1.05 -7.57
CA ASP A 152 3.27 0.86 -7.14
C ASP A 152 3.40 0.15 -5.78
N LYS A 153 2.60 0.53 -4.77
CA LYS A 153 2.67 0.03 -3.38
C LYS A 153 1.37 -0.54 -2.84
N CYS A 154 0.33 -0.70 -3.65
CA CYS A 154 -0.91 -1.36 -3.25
C CYS A 154 -1.65 -1.92 -4.47
N TYR A 155 -2.51 -2.90 -4.24
CA TYR A 155 -3.57 -3.24 -5.19
C TYR A 155 -4.82 -2.46 -4.85
N LEU A 156 -5.50 -1.90 -5.85
CA LEU A 156 -6.78 -1.24 -5.68
C LEU A 156 -7.89 -2.04 -6.39
N ILE A 157 -8.90 -2.47 -5.62
CA ILE A 157 -10.08 -3.18 -6.12
C ILE A 157 -11.22 -2.17 -6.22
N SER A 158 -11.65 -1.85 -7.44
CA SER A 158 -12.83 -0.99 -7.65
C SER A 158 -14.07 -1.85 -7.74
N ILE A 159 -14.98 -1.68 -6.78
CA ILE A 159 -16.22 -2.45 -6.67
C ILE A 159 -17.38 -1.56 -7.10
N ASN A 160 -18.04 -1.90 -8.22
CA ASN A 160 -19.26 -1.24 -8.64
C ASN A 160 -20.44 -1.56 -7.71
N THR A 161 -20.52 -0.86 -6.59
CA THR A 161 -21.66 -0.93 -5.65
C THR A 161 -22.94 -0.31 -6.23
N CYS A 162 -22.88 0.31 -7.40
CA CYS A 162 -23.99 1.01 -8.05
C CYS A 162 -24.69 0.14 -9.11
N LEU A 163 -24.23 -1.10 -9.31
CA LEU A 163 -24.66 -2.01 -10.36
C LEU A 163 -26.18 -2.11 -10.48
N ILE A 164 -26.88 -2.33 -9.35
CA ILE A 164 -28.35 -2.41 -9.29
C ILE A 164 -29.01 -1.21 -8.61
N ALA A 165 -28.28 -0.13 -8.33
CA ALA A 165 -28.87 1.05 -7.70
C ALA A 165 -29.93 1.67 -8.64
N ASN A 166 -31.17 1.75 -8.21
CA ASN A 166 -32.31 2.11 -9.05
C ASN A 166 -33.30 3.09 -8.39
N GLN A 167 -33.30 3.26 -7.09
CA GLN A 167 -34.20 4.20 -6.39
C GLN A 167 -33.55 4.78 -5.12
N ALA A 168 -34.23 5.74 -4.49
CA ALA A 168 -33.82 6.24 -3.17
C ALA A 168 -34.19 5.22 -2.09
N GLY A 169 -33.41 5.13 -1.01
CA GLY A 169 -33.72 4.24 0.13
C GLY A 169 -33.41 2.76 -0.14
N GLU A 170 -32.34 2.48 -0.89
CA GLU A 170 -31.89 1.12 -1.21
C GLU A 170 -30.81 0.59 -0.25
N GLU A 171 -30.52 1.32 0.84
CA GLU A 171 -29.64 0.85 1.89
C GLU A 171 -30.14 -0.49 2.45
N GLY A 172 -29.23 -1.47 2.50
CA GLY A 172 -29.51 -2.83 2.94
C GLY A 172 -30.10 -3.73 1.85
N LYS A 173 -30.12 -3.30 0.58
CA LYS A 173 -30.69 -4.07 -0.54
C LYS A 173 -29.73 -4.28 -1.71
N LEU A 174 -28.65 -3.50 -1.78
CA LEU A 174 -27.75 -3.52 -2.94
C LEU A 174 -27.04 -4.87 -3.07
N LEU A 175 -26.87 -5.29 -4.33
CA LEU A 175 -26.15 -6.48 -4.75
C LEU A 175 -25.06 -6.05 -5.74
N ILE A 176 -23.93 -6.76 -5.74
CA ILE A 176 -22.77 -6.40 -6.55
C ILE A 176 -22.40 -7.46 -7.58
N GLY A 177 -22.95 -8.67 -7.47
CA GLY A 177 -22.54 -9.81 -8.30
C GLY A 177 -21.30 -10.48 -7.71
N LYS A 178 -21.48 -11.18 -6.60
CA LYS A 178 -20.39 -11.81 -5.82
C LYS A 178 -19.49 -12.74 -6.64
N SER A 179 -20.02 -13.44 -7.65
CA SER A 179 -19.21 -14.30 -8.53
C SER A 179 -18.26 -13.45 -9.38
N LYS A 180 -18.72 -12.29 -9.86
CA LYS A 180 -17.87 -11.34 -10.58
C LYS A 180 -16.83 -10.68 -9.68
N LEU A 181 -17.12 -10.50 -8.39
CA LEU A 181 -16.11 -10.05 -7.43
C LEU A 181 -15.05 -11.12 -7.21
N LEU A 182 -15.44 -12.38 -7.08
CA LEU A 182 -14.49 -13.49 -6.99
C LEU A 182 -13.59 -13.56 -8.24
N ASP A 183 -14.18 -13.54 -9.44
CA ASP A 183 -13.42 -13.51 -10.72
C ASP A 183 -12.41 -12.34 -10.77
N CYS A 184 -12.78 -11.20 -10.17
CA CYS A 184 -11.92 -10.03 -10.08
C CYS A 184 -10.75 -10.25 -9.10
N LEU A 185 -11.05 -10.76 -7.90
CA LEU A 185 -10.06 -11.02 -6.85
C LEU A 185 -9.08 -12.14 -7.24
N GLU A 186 -9.50 -13.12 -8.03
CA GLU A 186 -8.62 -14.17 -8.58
C GLU A 186 -7.52 -13.64 -9.52
N LYS A 187 -7.64 -12.39 -9.99
CA LYS A 187 -6.58 -11.71 -10.77
C LYS A 187 -5.41 -11.23 -9.90
N LEU A 188 -5.58 -11.17 -8.58
CA LEU A 188 -4.52 -10.79 -7.65
C LEU A 188 -3.41 -11.86 -7.63
N PRO A 189 -2.17 -11.48 -7.30
CA PRO A 189 -1.11 -12.47 -7.12
C PRO A 189 -1.47 -13.45 -5.99
N SER A 190 -1.16 -14.72 -6.19
CA SER A 190 -1.38 -15.78 -5.18
C SER A 190 -0.65 -15.51 -3.86
N LYS A 191 0.41 -14.70 -3.90
CA LYS A 191 1.11 -14.20 -2.73
C LYS A 191 0.95 -12.69 -2.65
N LYS A 192 0.28 -12.23 -1.59
CA LYS A 192 0.14 -10.83 -1.25
C LYS A 192 1.51 -10.20 -0.91
N ASP A 193 2.05 -9.43 -1.83
CA ASP A 193 3.30 -8.66 -1.71
C ASP A 193 3.06 -7.17 -1.45
N LYS A 194 1.82 -6.71 -1.55
CA LYS A 194 1.36 -5.33 -1.29
C LYS A 194 0.04 -5.34 -0.50
N PRO A 195 -0.27 -4.28 0.26
CA PRO A 195 -1.61 -4.11 0.82
C PRO A 195 -2.67 -4.04 -0.28
N ILE A 196 -3.88 -4.48 0.04
CA ILE A 196 -5.02 -4.46 -0.89
C ILE A 196 -6.09 -3.53 -0.33
N ILE A 197 -6.43 -2.52 -1.11
CA ILE A 197 -7.47 -1.53 -0.81
C ILE A 197 -8.65 -1.82 -1.72
N ALA A 198 -9.83 -2.01 -1.15
CA ALA A 198 -11.07 -2.03 -1.91
C ALA A 198 -11.74 -0.66 -1.85
N VAL A 199 -12.39 -0.22 -2.92
CA VAL A 199 -13.15 1.02 -2.98
C VAL A 199 -14.49 0.78 -3.66
N GLY A 200 -15.56 1.23 -3.02
CA GLY A 200 -16.89 1.33 -3.59
C GLY A 200 -17.45 2.73 -3.36
N HIS A 201 -18.62 3.02 -3.93
CA HIS A 201 -19.32 4.26 -3.61
C HIS A 201 -20.14 4.10 -2.32
N HIS A 202 -20.95 3.05 -2.23
CA HIS A 202 -21.78 2.78 -1.06
C HIS A 202 -20.97 2.13 0.07
N THR A 203 -21.44 2.27 1.30
CA THR A 203 -20.86 1.52 2.44
C THR A 203 -21.27 0.05 2.41
N LEU A 204 -20.57 -0.82 3.14
CA LEU A 204 -20.95 -2.24 3.24
C LEU A 204 -22.33 -2.45 3.87
N ASP A 205 -22.82 -1.51 4.69
CA ASP A 205 -24.15 -1.57 5.30
C ASP A 205 -25.27 -1.24 4.30
N CYS A 206 -24.94 -0.69 3.13
CA CYS A 206 -25.90 -0.50 2.05
C CYS A 206 -26.22 -1.80 1.29
N LEU A 207 -25.43 -2.86 1.50
CA LEU A 207 -25.58 -4.13 0.81
C LEU A 207 -26.62 -5.01 1.50
N GLU A 208 -27.27 -5.88 0.74
CA GLU A 208 -28.14 -6.92 1.28
C GLU A 208 -27.33 -7.84 2.24
N ALA A 209 -27.96 -8.34 3.30
CA ALA A 209 -27.27 -9.01 4.39
C ALA A 209 -26.51 -10.29 3.98
N GLN A 210 -27.06 -11.09 3.08
CA GLN A 210 -26.35 -12.25 2.51
C GLN A 210 -25.23 -11.81 1.57
N GLU A 211 -25.44 -10.78 0.75
CA GLU A 211 -24.39 -10.20 -0.09
C GLU A 211 -23.22 -9.65 0.74
N LYS A 212 -23.51 -8.87 1.79
CA LYS A 212 -22.52 -8.32 2.72
C LYS A 212 -21.69 -9.44 3.34
N ARG A 213 -22.33 -10.53 3.79
CA ARG A 213 -21.61 -11.69 4.36
C ARG A 213 -20.67 -12.32 3.34
N ALA A 214 -21.12 -12.53 2.11
CA ALA A 214 -20.29 -13.10 1.06
C ALA A 214 -19.07 -12.23 0.75
N ILE A 215 -19.26 -10.91 0.66
CA ILE A 215 -18.16 -9.96 0.43
C ILE A 215 -17.17 -9.96 1.59
N LEU A 216 -17.66 -9.97 2.84
CA LEU A 216 -16.78 -10.03 4.01
C LEU A 216 -15.96 -11.32 4.04
N SER A 217 -16.53 -12.46 3.66
CA SER A 217 -15.78 -13.72 3.48
C SER A 217 -14.72 -13.59 2.39
N LEU A 218 -15.09 -13.06 1.21
CA LEU A 218 -14.13 -12.83 0.12
C LEU A 218 -13.02 -11.86 0.52
N PHE A 219 -13.35 -10.80 1.25
CA PHE A 219 -12.37 -9.85 1.74
C PHE A 219 -11.40 -10.49 2.73
N ASP A 220 -11.87 -11.41 3.56
CA ASP A 220 -11.03 -12.17 4.47
C ASP A 220 -10.12 -13.17 3.73
N ASP A 221 -10.68 -13.94 2.79
CA ASP A 221 -9.95 -14.92 1.98
C ASP A 221 -8.82 -14.28 1.17
N TYR A 222 -9.09 -13.11 0.58
CA TYR A 222 -8.13 -12.34 -0.22
C TYR A 222 -7.37 -11.27 0.57
N LYS A 223 -7.58 -11.20 1.89
CA LYS A 223 -6.86 -10.30 2.82
C LYS A 223 -6.92 -8.83 2.40
N ILE A 224 -8.12 -8.34 2.13
CA ILE A 224 -8.38 -6.91 1.91
C ILE A 224 -8.15 -6.18 3.24
N ASP A 225 -7.28 -5.17 3.22
CA ASP A 225 -6.89 -4.45 4.44
C ASP A 225 -7.79 -3.25 4.72
N LEU A 226 -8.18 -2.56 3.65
CA LEU A 226 -8.88 -1.29 3.75
C LEU A 226 -10.03 -1.22 2.75
N TYR A 227 -11.22 -0.81 3.22
CA TYR A 227 -12.36 -0.50 2.36
C TYR A 227 -12.70 0.99 2.41
N LEU A 228 -12.69 1.65 1.26
CA LEU A 228 -13.02 3.07 1.10
C LEU A 228 -14.42 3.23 0.49
N SER A 229 -15.22 4.13 1.05
CA SER A 229 -16.58 4.43 0.58
C SER A 229 -16.98 5.90 0.79
N GLY A 230 -18.11 6.30 0.22
CA GLY A 230 -18.78 7.59 0.42
C GLY A 230 -20.26 7.41 0.73
N HIS A 231 -21.14 8.07 -0.03
CA HIS A 231 -22.63 7.96 -0.01
C HIS A 231 -23.33 8.47 1.25
N VAL A 232 -22.83 8.16 2.44
CA VAL A 232 -23.47 8.55 3.72
C VAL A 232 -23.24 10.03 4.04
N HIS A 233 -22.30 10.67 3.35
CA HIS A 233 -21.87 12.07 3.48
C HIS A 233 -21.30 12.47 4.85
N SER A 234 -21.34 11.59 5.84
CA SER A 234 -20.70 11.79 7.14
C SER A 234 -19.45 10.93 7.24
N ALA A 235 -18.33 11.58 7.54
CA ALA A 235 -17.07 10.94 7.83
C ALA A 235 -17.22 9.91 8.97
N SER A 236 -16.70 8.70 8.79
CA SER A 236 -16.63 7.68 9.84
C SER A 236 -15.58 6.63 9.54
N TYR A 237 -15.31 5.77 10.53
CA TYR A 237 -14.51 4.56 10.35
C TYR A 237 -15.08 3.43 11.21
N ASN A 238 -14.91 2.18 10.76
CA ASN A 238 -15.28 1.01 11.54
C ASN A 238 -14.26 -0.13 11.35
N TYR A 239 -14.18 -1.02 12.33
CA TYR A 239 -13.41 -2.27 12.21
C TYR A 239 -14.37 -3.45 12.13
N GLU A 240 -14.28 -4.21 11.06
CA GLU A 240 -14.93 -5.53 10.94
C GLU A 240 -13.96 -6.58 11.51
N ALA A 241 -14.27 -7.09 12.70
CA ALA A 241 -13.36 -7.93 13.51
C ALA A 241 -13.87 -9.37 13.71
N ASN A 242 -14.95 -9.76 13.05
CA ASN A 242 -15.52 -11.11 13.15
C ASN A 242 -14.81 -12.14 12.25
N ASN A 243 -13.86 -11.70 11.42
CA ASN A 243 -13.13 -12.51 10.44
C ASN A 243 -11.69 -12.79 10.91
N TYR A 244 -10.92 -13.61 10.19
CA TYR A 244 -9.53 -13.88 10.56
C TYR A 244 -8.66 -12.61 10.49
N ASN A 245 -8.91 -11.76 9.50
CA ASN A 245 -8.25 -10.46 9.34
C ASN A 245 -9.18 -9.33 9.81
N SER A 246 -8.60 -8.30 10.44
CA SER A 246 -9.32 -7.08 10.80
C SER A 246 -9.39 -6.15 9.59
N LEU A 247 -10.57 -5.98 9.02
CA LEU A 247 -10.81 -5.04 7.93
C LEU A 247 -11.14 -3.65 8.51
N LEU A 248 -10.39 -2.63 8.10
CA LEU A 248 -10.75 -1.24 8.35
C LEU A 248 -11.66 -0.73 7.23
N THR A 249 -12.84 -0.20 7.58
CA THR A 249 -13.71 0.51 6.64
C THR A 249 -13.70 2.01 6.93
N LEU A 250 -13.64 2.82 5.88
CA LEU A 250 -13.67 4.28 5.94
C LEU A 250 -14.81 4.82 5.09
N VAL A 251 -15.52 5.80 5.64
CA VAL A 251 -16.51 6.59 4.91
C VAL A 251 -15.96 8.00 4.76
N CYS A 252 -15.70 8.40 3.52
CA CYS A 252 -15.35 9.77 3.17
C CYS A 252 -16.63 10.63 3.23
N SER A 253 -16.51 11.82 3.82
CA SER A 253 -17.57 12.82 3.70
C SER A 253 -17.59 13.43 2.30
N GLY A 254 -18.73 14.01 1.92
CA GLY A 254 -18.87 14.67 0.63
C GLY A 254 -18.07 15.97 0.50
N VAL A 255 -17.82 16.42 -0.73
CA VAL A 255 -17.16 17.72 -0.98
C VAL A 255 -18.20 18.83 -1.21
N HIS A 256 -19.22 18.86 -0.35
CA HIS A 256 -20.23 19.92 -0.28
C HIS A 256 -20.67 20.20 1.18
N PHE A 257 -21.44 21.28 1.38
CA PHE A 257 -22.02 21.64 2.67
C PHE A 257 -23.49 22.00 2.49
N ASP A 258 -24.41 21.30 3.14
CA ASP A 258 -25.86 21.55 3.04
C ASP A 258 -26.62 21.43 4.38
N GLY A 259 -25.87 21.38 5.49
CA GLY A 259 -26.42 21.24 6.84
C GLY A 259 -26.57 19.79 7.31
N TYR A 260 -26.65 18.83 6.38
CA TYR A 260 -26.48 17.41 6.68
C TYR A 260 -25.01 17.01 6.47
N THR A 261 -24.44 17.37 5.33
CA THR A 261 -23.04 17.12 4.99
C THR A 261 -22.15 18.20 5.59
N ILE A 262 -21.14 17.77 6.38
CA ILE A 262 -20.01 18.60 6.79
C ILE A 262 -18.85 18.22 5.89
N GLY A 263 -18.55 19.02 4.88
CA GLY A 263 -17.65 18.56 3.84
C GLY A 263 -16.27 18.10 4.34
N GLY A 264 -15.73 17.08 3.68
CA GLY A 264 -14.54 16.37 4.13
C GLY A 264 -13.76 15.70 3.00
N PHE A 265 -12.60 15.17 3.36
CA PHE A 265 -11.78 14.31 2.51
C PHE A 265 -10.90 13.40 3.37
N VAL A 266 -10.36 12.35 2.78
CA VAL A 266 -9.47 11.40 3.46
C VAL A 266 -8.07 11.46 2.87
N ASP A 267 -7.08 11.47 3.74
CA ASP A 267 -5.66 11.55 3.47
C ASP A 267 -5.00 10.26 3.97
N ILE A 268 -4.42 9.46 3.06
CA ILE A 268 -3.95 8.11 3.37
C ILE A 268 -2.48 7.97 2.98
N GLU A 269 -1.62 7.83 3.97
CA GLU A 269 -0.23 7.46 3.74
C GLU A 269 -0.02 5.97 3.98
N ILE A 270 0.58 5.30 3.00
CA ILE A 270 1.07 3.92 3.10
C ILE A 270 2.57 3.99 3.32
N PHE A 271 3.01 3.60 4.51
CA PHE A 271 4.41 3.58 4.92
C PHE A 271 4.70 2.27 5.65
N GLU A 272 5.76 1.59 5.21
CA GLU A 272 6.07 0.22 5.68
C GLU A 272 4.84 -0.68 5.57
N ASN A 273 4.40 -1.25 6.70
CA ASN A 273 3.24 -2.13 6.80
C ASN A 273 2.05 -1.43 7.49
N GLN A 274 1.94 -0.12 7.32
CA GLN A 274 0.92 0.70 7.99
C GLN A 274 0.22 1.67 7.04
N PHE A 275 -1.09 1.80 7.26
CA PHE A 275 -1.87 2.94 6.81
C PHE A 275 -1.90 4.00 7.90
N HIS A 276 -1.52 5.23 7.56
CA HIS A 276 -1.69 6.41 8.39
C HIS A 276 -2.79 7.25 7.75
N ILE A 277 -3.97 7.27 8.39
CA ILE A 277 -5.20 7.79 7.81
C ILE A 277 -5.61 9.04 8.59
N THR A 278 -5.75 10.16 7.89
CA THR A 278 -6.28 11.41 8.45
C THR A 278 -7.54 11.79 7.70
N GLN A 279 -8.66 11.96 8.40
CA GLN A 279 -9.87 12.53 7.81
C GLN A 279 -9.89 14.03 8.10
N TYR A 280 -10.14 14.86 7.10
CA TYR A 280 -10.32 16.30 7.24
C TYR A 280 -11.79 16.66 7.16
N HIS A 281 -12.19 17.71 7.88
CA HIS A 281 -13.51 18.29 7.78
C HIS A 281 -13.45 19.81 7.70
N TRP A 282 -14.49 20.39 7.11
CA TRP A 282 -14.68 21.83 6.99
C TRP A 282 -15.26 22.40 8.29
N ASN A 283 -14.52 23.30 8.93
CA ASN A 283 -15.08 24.10 10.02
C ASN A 283 -15.86 25.27 9.40
N SER A 284 -17.18 25.15 9.33
CA SER A 284 -18.04 26.17 8.70
C SER A 284 -18.18 27.47 9.49
N GLN A 285 -17.91 27.45 10.81
CA GLN A 285 -18.00 28.62 11.68
C GLN A 285 -16.79 29.54 11.53
N GLN A 286 -15.60 28.96 11.36
CA GLN A 286 -14.32 29.67 11.27
C GLN A 286 -13.70 29.59 9.87
N GLU A 287 -14.32 28.84 8.97
CA GLU A 287 -14.08 28.80 7.53
C GLU A 287 -12.66 28.32 7.15
N TYR A 288 -12.23 27.22 7.78
CA TYR A 288 -10.95 26.55 7.49
C TYR A 288 -11.06 25.02 7.50
N TRP A 289 -10.12 24.36 6.82
CA TRP A 289 -9.96 22.91 6.82
C TRP A 289 -9.15 22.44 8.03
N THR A 290 -9.64 21.43 8.74
CA THR A 290 -8.96 20.90 9.92
C THR A 290 -9.07 19.38 10.02
N ARG A 291 -8.14 18.77 10.76
CA ARG A 291 -8.17 17.33 11.02
C ARG A 291 -9.40 17.00 11.85
N ASN A 292 -10.09 15.93 11.50
CA ASN A 292 -11.19 15.40 12.27
C ASN A 292 -10.68 14.42 13.33
N ASN A 293 -10.44 14.93 14.53
CA ASN A 293 -10.05 14.12 15.70
C ASN A 293 -11.24 13.69 16.56
N SER A 294 -12.47 13.85 16.06
CA SER A 294 -13.71 13.60 16.79
C SER A 294 -14.44 12.31 16.37
N LEU A 295 -13.94 11.60 15.36
CA LEU A 295 -14.58 10.40 14.79
C LEU A 295 -14.52 9.17 15.71
N GLY A 296 -13.67 9.20 16.73
CA GLY A 296 -13.59 8.12 17.71
C GLY A 296 -12.30 8.17 18.52
N ARG A 297 -12.22 7.35 19.57
CA ARG A 297 -11.09 7.35 20.53
C ARG A 297 -9.74 7.00 19.91
N ARG A 298 -9.71 6.31 18.77
CA ARG A 298 -8.47 6.00 18.05
C ARG A 298 -7.95 7.17 17.21
N MET A 299 -8.74 8.24 17.05
CA MET A 299 -8.39 9.43 16.27
C MET A 299 -8.14 10.67 17.14
N ILE A 300 -7.85 10.52 18.44
CA ILE A 300 -7.57 11.66 19.34
C ILE A 300 -6.43 12.55 18.79
N GLU A 301 -5.38 11.94 18.25
CA GLU A 301 -4.24 12.62 17.62
C GLU A 301 -4.53 13.10 16.18
N GLY A 302 -5.75 12.85 15.68
CA GLY A 302 -6.19 13.19 14.33
C GLY A 302 -5.73 12.23 13.22
N THR A 303 -4.92 11.22 13.55
CA THR A 303 -4.46 10.20 12.61
C THR A 303 -4.74 8.81 13.16
N LEU A 304 -5.39 7.98 12.35
CA LEU A 304 -5.66 6.56 12.62
C LEU A 304 -4.53 5.73 11.99
N ILE A 305 -3.89 4.88 12.79
CA ILE A 305 -2.87 3.94 12.31
C ILE A 305 -3.49 2.55 12.22
N HIS A 306 -3.36 1.92 11.06
CA HIS A 306 -3.83 0.55 10.82
C HIS A 306 -2.72 -0.29 10.19
N ASP A 307 -2.31 -1.33 10.91
CA ASP A 307 -1.31 -2.28 10.45
C ASP A 307 -1.92 -3.28 9.47
N PHE A 308 -1.13 -3.69 8.46
CA PHE A 308 -1.47 -4.77 7.54
C PHE A 308 -0.31 -5.75 7.41
N GLU A 309 -0.62 -6.98 7.00
CA GLU A 309 0.39 -8.01 6.78
C GLU A 309 0.65 -8.24 5.30
N ILE A 310 1.92 -8.15 4.91
CA ILE A 310 2.41 -8.61 3.61
C ILE A 310 3.02 -10.00 3.81
N ALA A 311 2.77 -10.92 2.88
CA ALA A 311 3.37 -12.24 2.92
C ALA A 311 4.89 -12.11 2.74
N LYS A 312 5.65 -12.34 3.83
CA LYS A 312 7.11 -12.31 3.80
C LYS A 312 7.63 -13.23 2.68
N ASN A 313 8.41 -12.69 1.75
CA ASN A 313 9.20 -13.53 0.85
C ASN A 313 10.32 -14.14 1.68
N LYS A 314 10.22 -15.44 1.98
CA LYS A 314 11.29 -16.17 2.67
C LYS A 314 12.64 -15.96 1.98
N ARG A 315 12.61 -15.87 0.65
CA ARG A 315 13.74 -15.51 -0.20
C ARG A 315 14.24 -14.07 -0.01
N SER A 316 13.36 -13.07 0.16
CA SER A 316 13.78 -11.68 0.41
C SER A 316 14.28 -11.49 1.85
N GLU A 317 13.77 -12.26 2.81
CA GLU A 317 14.26 -12.27 4.19
C GLU A 317 15.62 -12.96 4.29
N GLU A 318 15.82 -14.08 3.58
CA GLU A 318 17.13 -14.74 3.44
C GLU A 318 18.13 -13.85 2.68
N GLU A 319 17.74 -13.24 1.56
CA GLU A 319 18.58 -12.29 0.81
C GLU A 319 18.92 -11.05 1.66
N TYR A 320 17.96 -10.48 2.38
CA TYR A 320 18.20 -9.36 3.30
C TYR A 320 19.13 -9.75 4.46
N ASN A 321 18.94 -10.95 5.04
CA ASN A 321 19.82 -11.46 6.09
C ASN A 321 21.24 -11.71 5.56
N VAL A 322 21.40 -12.21 4.33
CA VAL A 322 22.70 -12.39 3.68
C VAL A 322 23.39 -11.05 3.44
N GLU A 323 22.68 -10.02 2.99
CA GLU A 323 23.27 -8.68 2.79
C GLU A 323 23.71 -8.03 4.12
N ILE A 324 22.92 -8.16 5.19
CA ILE A 324 23.34 -7.74 6.54
C ILE A 324 24.59 -8.49 6.97
N LEU A 325 24.64 -9.80 6.75
CA LEU A 325 25.79 -10.63 7.13
C LEU A 325 27.04 -10.24 6.35
N LYS A 326 26.91 -10.00 5.03
CA LYS A 326 27.99 -9.52 4.17
C LYS A 326 28.55 -8.19 4.67
N ALA A 327 27.70 -7.26 5.09
CA ALA A 327 28.14 -5.97 5.65
C ALA A 327 28.92 -6.15 6.97
N GLN A 328 28.42 -6.96 7.90
CA GLN A 328 29.09 -7.24 9.17
C GLN A 328 30.46 -7.92 8.96
N LEU A 329 30.53 -8.88 8.05
CA LEU A 329 31.78 -9.54 7.68
C LEU A 329 32.76 -8.57 7.04
N PHE A 330 32.28 -7.73 6.12
CA PHE A 330 33.10 -6.71 5.47
C PHE A 330 33.73 -5.77 6.48
N ASP A 331 32.99 -5.27 7.46
CA ASP A 331 33.51 -4.35 8.48
C ASP A 331 34.66 -4.98 9.30
N LEU A 332 34.46 -6.21 9.79
CA LEU A 332 35.46 -6.94 10.58
C LEU A 332 36.71 -7.27 9.75
N LEU A 333 36.53 -7.78 8.53
CA LEU A 333 37.63 -8.18 7.65
C LEU A 333 38.40 -6.96 7.16
N ASN A 334 37.72 -5.87 6.81
CA ASN A 334 38.34 -4.63 6.36
C ASN A 334 39.11 -3.95 7.50
N GLU A 335 38.61 -3.99 8.74
CA GLU A 335 39.37 -3.51 9.90
C GLU A 335 40.67 -4.30 10.08
N ASN A 336 40.60 -5.63 10.00
CA ASN A 336 41.76 -6.51 10.08
C ASN A 336 42.75 -6.23 8.94
N GLU A 337 42.27 -6.09 7.71
CA GLU A 337 43.09 -5.84 6.53
C GLU A 337 43.80 -4.48 6.65
N ARG A 338 43.10 -3.43 7.08
CA ARG A 338 43.66 -2.10 7.29
C ARG A 338 44.82 -2.15 8.30
N ILE A 339 44.63 -2.83 9.43
CA ILE A 339 45.66 -2.99 10.46
C ILE A 339 46.84 -3.80 9.92
N PHE A 340 46.57 -4.91 9.21
CA PHE A 340 47.61 -5.75 8.63
C PHE A 340 48.46 -5.00 7.61
N LYS A 341 47.84 -4.22 6.71
CA LYS A 341 48.55 -3.40 5.71
C LYS A 341 49.38 -2.30 6.36
N GLN A 342 48.87 -1.68 7.44
CA GLN A 342 49.51 -0.54 8.09
C GLN A 342 50.64 -0.94 9.04
N TYR A 343 50.45 -2.00 9.83
CA TYR A 343 51.35 -2.37 10.94
C TYR A 343 51.97 -3.76 10.78
N GLY A 344 51.46 -4.58 9.87
CA GLY A 344 51.89 -5.97 9.72
C GLY A 344 53.34 -6.11 9.23
N PRO A 345 53.86 -7.35 9.21
CA PRO A 345 55.27 -7.66 8.96
C PRO A 345 55.79 -7.22 7.59
N LYS A 346 54.90 -6.99 6.62
CA LYS A 346 55.21 -6.56 5.25
C LYS A 346 54.74 -5.13 4.94
N SER A 347 54.36 -4.34 5.96
CA SER A 347 53.97 -2.95 5.77
C SER A 347 55.15 -2.11 5.25
N ILE A 348 54.85 -1.03 4.54
CA ILE A 348 55.87 -0.13 3.96
C ILE A 348 56.85 0.35 5.05
N ILE A 349 56.35 0.63 6.25
CA ILE A 349 57.16 1.17 7.34
C ILE A 349 57.99 0.07 8.01
N ALA A 350 57.47 -1.15 8.16
CA ALA A 350 58.25 -2.29 8.67
C ALA A 350 59.48 -2.59 7.79
N ASN A 351 59.34 -2.44 6.46
CA ASN A 351 60.44 -2.62 5.52
C ASN A 351 61.47 -1.46 5.52
N GLN A 352 61.05 -0.25 5.93
CA GLN A 352 61.92 0.94 5.93
C GLN A 352 62.58 1.23 7.29
N LYS A 353 61.99 0.79 8.42
CA LYS A 353 62.48 1.05 9.79
C LYS A 353 62.36 -0.18 10.69
N PRO A 354 63.36 -1.09 10.68
CA PRO A 354 63.35 -2.35 11.42
C PRO A 354 63.26 -2.21 12.95
N TYR A 355 63.68 -1.08 13.50
CA TYR A 355 63.70 -0.79 14.95
C TYR A 355 62.54 0.10 15.42
N SER A 356 61.46 0.21 14.64
CA SER A 356 60.31 1.06 15.01
C SER A 356 59.41 0.40 16.07
N GLU A 357 58.76 1.21 16.90
CA GLU A 357 57.74 0.76 17.88
C GLU A 357 56.53 0.06 17.23
N LEU A 358 56.46 0.03 15.89
CA LEU A 358 55.38 -0.61 15.14
C LEU A 358 55.30 -2.12 15.37
N ALA A 359 56.41 -2.80 15.70
CA ALA A 359 56.35 -4.21 16.05
C ALA A 359 55.58 -4.44 17.37
N TYR A 360 55.69 -3.50 18.31
CA TYR A 360 54.91 -3.51 19.55
C TYR A 360 53.45 -3.17 19.28
N VAL A 361 53.19 -2.11 18.49
CA VAL A 361 51.83 -1.73 18.08
C VAL A 361 51.13 -2.86 17.30
N TRP A 362 51.84 -3.56 16.43
CA TRP A 362 51.35 -4.73 15.73
C TRP A 362 50.91 -5.82 16.70
N LYS A 363 51.75 -6.18 17.67
CA LYS A 363 51.42 -7.20 18.68
C LYS A 363 50.21 -6.81 19.52
N GLU A 364 50.13 -5.55 19.95
CA GLU A 364 48.97 -4.99 20.65
C GLU A 364 47.70 -5.07 19.81
N LYS A 365 47.75 -4.67 18.52
CA LYS A 365 46.60 -4.69 17.61
C LYS A 365 46.17 -6.11 17.22
N VAL A 366 47.11 -7.05 17.14
CA VAL A 366 46.80 -8.47 16.95
C VAL A 366 45.95 -8.98 18.11
N ASN A 367 46.35 -8.71 19.35
CA ASN A 367 45.66 -9.21 20.54
C ASN A 367 44.33 -8.49 20.80
N SER A 368 44.28 -7.17 20.59
CA SER A 368 43.11 -6.35 20.91
C SER A 368 42.05 -6.30 19.80
N ILE A 369 42.42 -6.56 18.53
CA ILE A 369 41.52 -6.39 17.38
C ILE A 369 41.51 -7.62 16.48
N ILE A 370 42.65 -8.02 15.90
CA ILE A 370 42.65 -9.05 14.84
C ILE A 370 42.16 -10.40 15.36
N LEU A 371 42.68 -10.88 16.49
CA LEU A 371 42.25 -12.16 17.07
C LEU A 371 40.77 -12.13 17.49
N PRO A 372 40.29 -11.10 18.24
CA PRO A 372 38.85 -10.97 18.51
C PRO A 372 37.97 -10.89 17.26
N ASN A 373 38.39 -10.17 16.23
CA ASN A 373 37.63 -10.07 14.99
C ASN A 373 37.59 -11.39 14.24
N ASN A 374 38.70 -12.15 14.22
CA ASN A 374 38.71 -13.50 13.65
C ASN A 374 37.73 -14.44 14.38
N ASP A 375 37.72 -14.40 15.72
CA ASP A 375 36.77 -15.19 16.53
C ASP A 375 35.32 -14.76 16.25
N LYS A 376 35.03 -13.46 16.09
CA LYS A 376 33.71 -12.94 15.70
C LYS A 376 33.29 -13.37 14.29
N VAL A 377 34.19 -13.31 13.32
CA VAL A 377 33.92 -13.75 11.94
C VAL A 377 33.56 -15.23 11.94
N LEU A 378 34.29 -16.07 12.69
CA LEU A 378 33.96 -17.49 12.81
C LEU A 378 32.57 -17.71 13.40
N LEU A 379 32.25 -17.04 14.51
CA LEU A 379 30.95 -17.14 15.15
C LEU A 379 29.81 -16.74 14.20
N LEU A 380 29.95 -15.61 13.50
CA LEU A 380 28.98 -15.14 12.52
C LEU A 380 28.75 -16.16 11.39
N LEU A 381 29.82 -16.77 10.88
CA LEU A 381 29.73 -17.75 9.80
C LEU A 381 29.14 -19.09 10.26
N GLU A 382 29.46 -19.53 11.48
CA GLU A 382 28.96 -20.78 12.05
C GLU A 382 27.47 -20.71 12.39
N GLU A 383 27.03 -19.62 13.02
CA GLU A 383 25.62 -19.39 13.37
C GLU A 383 24.71 -19.28 12.13
N ASN A 384 25.28 -18.91 10.98
CA ASN A 384 24.56 -18.66 9.73
C ASN A 384 24.94 -19.64 8.60
N ILE A 385 25.46 -20.83 8.95
CA ILE A 385 25.92 -21.83 7.98
C ILE A 385 24.82 -22.30 7.00
N GLU A 386 23.54 -22.22 7.40
CA GLU A 386 22.41 -22.60 6.56
C GLU A 386 22.13 -21.60 5.43
N LEU A 387 22.54 -20.34 5.59
CA LEU A 387 22.44 -19.32 4.53
C LEU A 387 23.61 -19.42 3.51
N MET A 388 24.65 -20.20 3.83
CA MET A 388 25.82 -20.36 2.99
C MET A 388 25.60 -21.41 1.90
N PRO A 389 25.90 -21.12 0.61
CA PRO A 389 25.85 -22.10 -0.46
C PRO A 389 26.68 -23.35 -0.12
N LEU A 390 26.11 -24.55 -0.32
CA LEU A 390 26.79 -25.82 -0.03
C LEU A 390 28.18 -25.91 -0.67
N LYS A 391 28.31 -25.39 -1.91
CA LYS A 391 29.58 -25.31 -2.65
C LYS A 391 30.67 -24.53 -1.91
N ASN A 392 30.30 -23.54 -1.08
CA ASN A 392 31.23 -22.60 -0.43
C ASN A 392 31.59 -23.00 1.02
N ARG A 393 30.91 -23.99 1.61
CA ARG A 393 31.15 -24.41 3.01
C ARG A 393 32.59 -24.86 3.28
N HIS A 394 33.34 -25.27 2.25
CA HIS A 394 34.76 -25.59 2.37
C HIS A 394 35.62 -24.35 2.72
N ILE A 395 35.22 -23.14 2.31
CA ILE A 395 35.93 -21.88 2.58
C ILE A 395 35.95 -21.59 4.09
N LEU A 396 34.84 -21.87 4.79
CA LEU A 396 34.77 -21.74 6.25
C LEU A 396 35.81 -22.62 6.95
N ASN A 397 36.02 -23.85 6.49
CA ASN A 397 37.04 -24.74 7.06
C ASN A 397 38.46 -24.22 6.80
N THR A 398 38.72 -23.68 5.61
CA THR A 398 40.01 -23.03 5.31
C THR A 398 40.24 -21.83 6.22
N TYR A 399 39.21 -21.02 6.47
CA TYR A 399 39.31 -19.88 7.37
C TYR A 399 39.52 -20.30 8.83
N LYS A 400 38.85 -21.36 9.31
CA LYS A 400 39.11 -21.95 10.65
C LYS A 400 40.58 -22.34 10.82
N ASN A 401 41.13 -23.05 9.85
CA ASN A 401 42.55 -23.44 9.85
C ASN A 401 43.48 -22.21 9.88
N HIS A 402 43.13 -21.15 9.14
CA HIS A 402 43.84 -19.88 9.20
C HIS A 402 43.77 -19.23 10.58
N VAL A 403 42.57 -19.09 11.16
CA VAL A 403 42.39 -18.45 12.47
C VAL A 403 43.15 -19.21 13.56
N GLU A 404 43.03 -20.54 13.61
CA GLU A 404 43.74 -21.36 14.57
C GLU A 404 45.26 -21.29 14.36
N GLY A 405 45.72 -21.46 13.13
CA GLY A 405 47.14 -21.36 12.78
C GLY A 405 47.72 -19.99 13.10
N PHE A 406 47.01 -18.91 12.80
CA PHE A 406 47.42 -17.55 13.09
C PHE A 406 47.45 -17.29 14.60
N LYS A 407 46.42 -17.70 15.35
CA LYS A 407 46.34 -17.55 16.81
C LYS A 407 47.49 -18.29 17.50
N ASN A 408 47.73 -19.55 17.13
CA ASN A 408 48.85 -20.33 17.64
C ASN A 408 50.19 -19.68 17.28
N ASN A 409 50.34 -19.17 16.06
CA ASN A 409 51.57 -18.49 15.65
C ASN A 409 51.79 -17.16 16.35
N GLN A 410 50.75 -16.44 16.79
CA GLN A 410 50.92 -15.16 17.49
C GLN A 410 51.13 -15.36 19.00
N LEU A 411 50.39 -16.29 19.61
CA LEU A 411 50.40 -16.52 21.06
C LEU A 411 51.41 -17.58 21.52
N GLY A 412 51.77 -18.54 20.67
CA GLY A 412 52.68 -19.63 21.00
C GLY A 412 54.16 -19.23 20.98
N ASP A 413 54.98 -20.00 21.69
CA ASP A 413 56.43 -19.79 21.78
C ASP A 413 57.17 -20.12 20.48
N PHE A 414 56.62 -21.04 19.68
CA PHE A 414 57.20 -21.45 18.40
C PHE A 414 56.53 -20.73 17.24
N LYS A 415 57.33 -20.03 16.42
CA LYS A 415 56.85 -19.33 15.22
C LYS A 415 57.11 -20.17 13.98
N SER A 416 56.07 -20.48 13.22
CA SER A 416 56.17 -21.23 11.96
C SER A 416 55.78 -20.37 10.75
N GLN A 417 56.48 -20.55 9.64
CA GLN A 417 56.12 -19.94 8.35
C GLN A 417 55.07 -20.77 7.59
N ASP A 418 54.86 -22.03 7.99
CA ASP A 418 53.94 -22.97 7.32
C ASP A 418 52.49 -22.85 7.82
N VAL A 419 52.17 -21.80 8.58
CA VAL A 419 50.82 -21.58 9.10
C VAL A 419 49.87 -21.21 7.94
N PRO A 420 48.63 -21.73 7.91
CA PRO A 420 47.69 -21.43 6.85
C PRO A 420 47.46 -19.91 6.70
N LEU A 421 47.56 -19.43 5.47
CA LEU A 421 47.37 -18.01 5.15
C LEU A 421 45.89 -17.65 5.06
N PHE A 422 45.61 -16.35 5.10
CA PHE A 422 44.26 -15.82 5.01
C PHE A 422 43.63 -16.20 3.65
N PRO A 423 42.49 -16.91 3.61
CA PRO A 423 41.81 -17.27 2.38
C PRO A 423 41.03 -16.08 1.83
N THR A 424 41.41 -15.57 0.66
CA THR A 424 40.75 -14.42 0.02
C THR A 424 39.32 -14.73 -0.45
N GLU A 425 39.01 -16.01 -0.64
CA GLU A 425 37.69 -16.50 -1.04
C GLU A 425 36.61 -16.24 0.03
N ILE A 426 37.01 -15.89 1.26
CA ILE A 426 36.06 -15.53 2.32
C ILE A 426 35.19 -14.31 1.97
N TYR A 427 35.69 -13.41 1.11
CA TYR A 427 34.92 -12.24 0.68
C TYR A 427 33.73 -12.59 -0.22
N THR A 428 33.73 -13.78 -0.84
CA THR A 428 32.67 -14.28 -1.73
C THR A 428 31.96 -15.49 -1.13
N ILE A 429 32.05 -15.70 0.19
CA ILE A 429 31.56 -16.94 0.82
C ILE A 429 30.03 -17.13 0.71
N PHE A 430 29.28 -16.04 0.48
CA PHE A 430 27.83 -16.04 0.27
C PHE A 430 27.38 -15.88 -1.19
N ASP A 431 28.30 -15.93 -2.16
CA ASP A 431 28.00 -15.87 -3.61
C ASP A 431 27.96 -17.28 -4.25
#